data_AF-A0A7W8JSS9-F1
#
_entry.id   AF-A0A7W8JSS9-F1
#
_cell.length_a   1.000
_cell.length_b   1.000
_cell.length_c   1.000
_cell.angle_alpha   90.00
_cell.angle_beta   90.00
_cell.angle_gamma   90.00
#
_symmetry.space_group_name_H-M   'P 1'
#
loop_
_entity.id
_entity.type
_entity.pdbx_description
1 polymer ?
#
loop_
_entity_poly.entity_id
_entity_poly.type
_entity_poly.pdbx_seq_one_letter_code
_entity_poly.pdbx_strand_id
1 'polypeptide(L)'
;MSIHHPTSTLVDPRAQQAARFAFNVALASAHSYARLHHIPFNPVNVDAVITFEGEDYAVEVKGVGQTSKTETLAFTVTHRSTGFSFTFDTVIRSERRNKAGNVKVRYNLTGKGSWTTLDEASAGLVALAAGWLAKFKGMAG
;
A
#
# COMPACT_ATOMS: atom_id res chain seq x y z
N MET A 1 -4.14 -41.39 19.86
CA MET A 1 -3.58 -40.04 19.68
C MET A 1 -4.63 -39.21 18.97
N SER A 2 -5.35 -38.35 19.69
CA SER A 2 -6.43 -37.54 19.13
C SER A 2 -5.87 -36.21 18.64
N ILE A 3 -5.94 -35.98 17.34
CA ILE A 3 -5.49 -34.75 16.69
C ILE A 3 -6.63 -33.74 16.83
N HIS A 4 -6.48 -32.80 17.77
CA HIS A 4 -7.36 -31.65 17.88
C HIS A 4 -7.21 -30.80 16.61
N HIS A 5 -8.23 -30.81 15.75
CA HIS A 5 -8.36 -29.84 14.68
C HIS A 5 -8.73 -28.50 15.34
N PRO A 6 -7.98 -27.40 15.11
CA PRO A 6 -8.40 -26.10 15.59
C PRO A 6 -9.71 -25.70 14.89
N THR A 7 -10.68 -25.37 15.72
CA THR A 7 -12.03 -24.89 15.45
C THR A 7 -12.06 -23.90 14.28
N SER A 8 -12.87 -24.22 13.28
CA SER A 8 -13.33 -23.30 12.24
C SER A 8 -13.79 -21.99 12.88
N THR A 9 -13.04 -20.90 12.66
CA THR A 9 -13.49 -19.56 13.00
C THR A 9 -14.77 -19.29 12.21
N LEU A 10 -15.91 -19.35 12.89
CA LEU A 10 -17.18 -18.84 12.37
C LEU A 10 -16.99 -17.36 12.09
N VAL A 11 -16.65 -17.03 10.85
CA VAL A 11 -16.55 -15.63 10.44
C VAL A 11 -17.97 -15.11 10.38
N ASP A 12 -18.31 -14.18 11.27
CA ASP A 12 -19.65 -13.61 11.35
C ASP A 12 -20.00 -12.95 10.00
N PRO A 13 -20.99 -13.48 9.26
CA PRO A 13 -21.34 -12.97 7.94
C PRO A 13 -21.84 -11.52 7.99
N ARG A 14 -22.41 -11.07 9.12
CA ARG A 14 -22.82 -9.68 9.30
C ARG A 14 -21.62 -8.76 9.45
N ALA A 15 -20.61 -9.19 10.20
CA ALA A 15 -19.35 -8.45 10.33
C ALA A 15 -18.63 -8.35 8.98
N GLN A 16 -18.61 -9.42 8.17
CA GLN A 16 -18.07 -9.38 6.81
C GLN A 16 -18.86 -8.44 5.89
N GLN A 17 -20.19 -8.42 5.99
CA GLN A 17 -21.03 -7.57 5.16
C GLN A 17 -20.88 -6.09 5.52
N ALA A 18 -20.78 -5.77 6.82
CA ALA A 18 -20.47 -4.43 7.30
C ALA A 18 -19.08 -3.97 6.83
N ALA A 19 -18.06 -4.81 6.95
CA ALA A 19 -16.71 -4.51 6.47
C ALA A 19 -16.68 -4.26 4.95
N ARG A 20 -17.42 -5.06 4.16
CA ARG A 20 -17.56 -4.84 2.71
C ARG A 20 -18.25 -3.53 2.37
N PHE A 21 -19.31 -3.19 3.10
CA PHE A 21 -20.02 -1.93 2.89
C PHE A 21 -19.13 -0.72 3.22
N ALA A 22 -18.48 -0.74 4.39
CA ALA A 22 -17.53 0.28 4.81
C ALA A 22 -16.39 0.46 3.80
N PHE A 23 -15.80 -0.65 3.33
CA PHE A 23 -14.80 -0.63 2.27
C PHE A 23 -15.32 0.03 0.99
N ASN A 24 -16.51 -0.37 0.51
CA ASN A 24 -17.08 0.19 -0.73
C ASN A 24 -17.38 1.69 -0.62
N VAL A 25 -17.87 2.16 0.53
CA VAL A 25 -18.12 3.59 0.79
C VAL A 25 -16.82 4.38 0.81
N ALA A 26 -15.80 3.86 1.50
CA ALA A 26 -14.49 4.50 1.52
C ALA A 26 -13.82 4.50 0.14
N LEU A 27 -13.96 3.41 -0.62
CA LEU A 27 -13.50 3.31 -2.00
C LEU A 27 -14.14 4.36 -2.91
N ALA A 28 -15.47 4.51 -2.82
CA ALA A 28 -16.22 5.51 -3.58
C ALA A 28 -15.81 6.94 -3.20
N SER A 29 -15.55 7.18 -1.91
CA SER A 29 -15.09 8.47 -1.39
C SER A 29 -13.66 8.78 -1.87
N ALA A 30 -12.74 7.82 -1.77
CA ALA A 30 -11.36 7.94 -2.22
C ALA A 30 -11.28 8.13 -3.75
N HIS A 31 -12.10 7.40 -4.52
CA HIS A 31 -12.22 7.59 -5.97
C HIS A 31 -12.70 9.01 -6.31
N SER A 32 -13.71 9.50 -5.61
CA SER A 32 -14.26 10.85 -5.83
C SER A 32 -13.24 11.93 -5.50
N TYR A 33 -12.51 11.79 -4.38
CA TYR A 33 -11.41 12.67 -4.00
C TYR A 33 -10.30 12.68 -5.05
N ALA A 34 -9.86 11.49 -5.47
CA ALA A 34 -8.82 11.34 -6.46
C ALA A 34 -9.20 12.00 -7.80
N ARG A 35 -10.46 11.84 -8.22
CA ARG A 35 -10.99 12.51 -9.42
C ARG A 35 -11.00 14.04 -9.28
N LEU A 36 -11.39 14.57 -8.11
CA LEU A 36 -11.41 16.02 -7.85
C LEU A 36 -10.02 16.64 -7.86
N HIS A 37 -9.01 15.91 -7.38
CA HIS A 37 -7.64 16.40 -7.27
C HIS A 37 -6.72 15.92 -8.39
N HIS A 38 -7.27 15.28 -9.43
CA HIS A 38 -6.52 14.67 -10.53
C HIS A 38 -5.43 13.69 -10.05
N ILE A 39 -5.66 13.02 -8.92
CA ILE A 39 -4.78 11.99 -8.38
C ILE A 39 -5.13 10.67 -9.07
N PRO A 40 -4.14 9.92 -9.58
CA PRO A 40 -4.40 8.62 -10.17
C PRO A 40 -4.82 7.58 -9.11
N PHE A 41 -6.01 6.99 -9.22
CA PHE A 41 -6.55 6.01 -8.24
C PHE A 41 -6.95 4.70 -8.94
N ASN A 42 -6.37 3.56 -8.55
CA ASN A 42 -6.74 2.24 -9.12
C ASN A 42 -6.73 1.11 -8.06
N PRO A 43 -7.82 0.96 -7.29
CA PRO A 43 -7.89 -0.03 -6.23
C PRO A 43 -8.09 -1.47 -6.72
N VAL A 44 -8.16 -1.70 -8.04
CA VAL A 44 -8.47 -3.00 -8.65
C VAL A 44 -7.22 -3.72 -9.14
N ASN A 45 -6.23 -2.99 -9.68
CA ASN A 45 -4.92 -3.54 -10.04
C ASN A 45 -3.85 -2.92 -9.14
N VAL A 46 -3.66 -3.53 -7.99
CA VAL A 46 -2.63 -3.17 -7.02
C VAL A 46 -1.32 -3.87 -7.38
N ASP A 47 -0.19 -3.20 -7.19
CA ASP A 47 1.13 -3.78 -7.49
C ASP A 47 1.53 -4.82 -6.44
N ALA A 48 1.12 -4.62 -5.18
CA ALA A 48 1.34 -5.57 -4.11
C ALA A 48 0.23 -5.52 -3.04
N VAL A 49 0.07 -6.63 -2.31
CA VAL A 49 -0.69 -6.67 -1.06
C VAL A 49 0.25 -7.15 0.03
N ILE A 50 0.35 -6.38 1.11
CA ILE A 50 1.27 -6.62 2.22
C ILE A 50 0.45 -6.71 3.50
N THR A 51 0.60 -7.82 4.22
CA THR A 51 0.06 -7.97 5.57
C THR A 51 1.06 -7.39 6.58
N PHE A 52 0.61 -6.42 7.37
CA PHE A 52 1.41 -5.78 8.41
C PHE A 52 0.56 -5.65 9.67
N GLU A 53 1.08 -6.11 10.81
CA GLU A 53 0.36 -6.12 12.11
C GLU A 53 -1.02 -6.79 12.06
N GLY A 54 -1.20 -7.79 11.19
CA GLY A 54 -2.45 -8.54 11.03
C GLY A 54 -3.51 -7.85 10.16
N GLU A 55 -3.18 -6.70 9.55
CA GLU A 55 -4.05 -6.00 8.61
C GLU A 55 -3.44 -6.04 7.20
N ASP A 56 -4.31 -6.04 6.19
CA ASP A 56 -3.89 -6.07 4.80
C ASP A 56 -3.87 -4.66 4.19
N TYR A 57 -2.75 -4.34 3.55
CA TYR A 57 -2.54 -3.09 2.84
C TYR A 57 -2.28 -3.36 1.36
N ALA A 58 -3.01 -2.68 0.49
CA ALA A 58 -2.73 -2.61 -0.92
C ALA A 58 -1.70 -1.52 -1.21
N VAL A 59 -0.75 -1.80 -2.10
CA VAL A 59 0.26 -0.85 -2.55
C VAL A 59 0.12 -0.63 -4.04
N GLU A 60 0.03 0.64 -4.45
CA GLU A 60 0.09 1.09 -5.84
C GLU A 60 1.34 1.94 -6.04
N VAL A 61 2.10 1.67 -7.10
CA VAL A 61 3.34 2.35 -7.45
C VAL A 61 3.18 2.97 -8.82
N LYS A 62 3.30 4.30 -8.90
CA LYS A 62 3.22 5.04 -10.17
C LYS A 62 4.51 5.82 -10.40
N GLY A 63 5.15 5.56 -11.54
CA GLY A 63 6.25 6.39 -12.02
C GLY A 63 5.74 7.63 -12.71
N VAL A 64 6.34 8.78 -12.41
CA VAL A 64 6.01 10.06 -13.07
C VAL A 64 6.71 10.20 -14.43
N GLY A 65 7.58 9.25 -14.82
CA GLY A 65 8.15 9.18 -16.17
C GLY A 65 9.21 8.09 -16.31
N GLN A 66 8.96 7.11 -17.20
CA GLN A 66 9.76 5.89 -17.37
C GLN A 66 11.18 6.07 -17.97
N THR A 67 11.67 7.29 -18.16
CA THR A 67 12.83 7.54 -19.05
C THR A 67 14.14 7.91 -18.35
N SER A 68 14.17 8.06 -17.02
CA SER A 68 15.36 8.55 -16.31
C SER A 68 15.98 7.52 -15.36
N LYS A 69 17.32 7.51 -15.29
CA LYS A 69 18.10 6.73 -14.30
C LYS A 69 17.78 7.12 -12.85
N THR A 70 17.20 8.29 -12.65
CA THR A 70 16.64 8.73 -11.38
C THR A 70 15.24 9.26 -11.65
N GLU A 71 14.23 8.62 -11.10
CA GLU A 71 12.84 8.99 -11.27
C GLU A 71 12.15 9.13 -9.91
N THR A 72 11.15 10.01 -9.88
CA THR A 72 10.26 10.14 -8.73
C THR A 72 9.06 9.21 -8.94
N LEU A 73 8.79 8.40 -7.93
CA LEU A 73 7.68 7.48 -7.84
C LEU A 73 6.70 7.97 -6.78
N ALA A 74 5.41 7.80 -7.06
CA ALA A 74 4.34 7.93 -6.09
C ALA A 74 3.95 6.52 -5.59
N PHE A 75 4.00 6.31 -4.27
CA PHE A 75 3.53 5.08 -3.63
C PHE A 75 2.24 5.37 -2.88
N THR A 76 1.14 4.76 -3.26
CA THR A 76 -0.12 4.83 -2.52
C THR A 76 -0.32 3.55 -1.72
N VAL A 77 -0.47 3.68 -0.42
CA VAL A 77 -0.78 2.58 0.51
C VAL A 77 -2.23 2.70 0.94
N THR A 78 -3.04 1.68 0.66
CA THR A 78 -4.47 1.65 0.97
C THR A 78 -4.76 0.55 1.97
N HIS A 79 -5.36 0.90 3.10
CA HIS A 79 -5.82 -0.08 4.09
C HIS A 79 -7.07 -0.79 3.57
N ARG A 80 -7.02 -2.11 3.41
CA ARG A 80 -8.07 -2.83 2.67
C ARG A 80 -9.37 -2.99 3.45
N SER A 81 -9.36 -2.98 4.77
CA SER A 81 -10.60 -3.09 5.54
C SER A 81 -11.36 -1.77 5.61
N THR A 82 -10.66 -0.64 5.49
CA THR A 82 -11.27 0.69 5.66
C THR A 82 -11.28 1.53 4.38
N GLY A 83 -10.56 1.15 3.32
CA GLY A 83 -10.47 1.87 2.05
C GLY A 83 -9.70 3.20 2.10
N PHE A 84 -9.22 3.63 3.27
CA PHE A 84 -8.40 4.84 3.39
C PHE A 84 -7.01 4.61 2.82
N SER A 85 -6.47 5.65 2.17
CA SER A 85 -5.17 5.60 1.50
C SER A 85 -4.25 6.73 1.96
N PHE A 86 -2.96 6.46 1.91
CA PHE A 86 -1.89 7.43 2.14
C PHE A 86 -0.89 7.37 1.00
N THR A 87 -0.58 8.50 0.39
CA THR A 87 0.33 8.57 -0.76
C THR A 87 1.66 9.24 -0.39
N PHE A 88 2.76 8.61 -0.81
CA PHE A 88 4.11 9.12 -0.76
C PHE A 88 4.53 9.55 -2.17
N ASP A 89 4.41 10.83 -2.50
CA ASP A 89 4.67 11.35 -3.86
C ASP A 89 6.16 11.55 -4.21
N THR A 90 7.07 11.33 -3.26
CA THR A 90 8.48 11.71 -3.39
C THR A 90 9.45 10.56 -3.13
N VAL A 91 9.07 9.33 -3.50
CA VAL A 91 9.98 8.19 -3.43
C VAL A 91 10.90 8.23 -4.65
N ILE A 92 12.20 8.46 -4.42
CA ILE A 92 13.19 8.53 -5.51
C ILE A 92 13.70 7.14 -5.81
N ARG A 93 13.44 6.62 -7.01
CA ARG A 93 14.10 5.44 -7.56
C ARG A 93 15.35 5.90 -8.31
N SER A 94 16.50 5.33 -7.97
CA SER A 94 17.77 5.60 -8.64
C SER A 94 18.42 4.30 -9.08
N GLU A 95 18.95 4.32 -10.30
CA GLU A 95 19.63 3.21 -10.94
C GLU A 95 21.08 3.61 -11.24
N ARG A 96 22.03 2.90 -10.64
CA ARG A 96 23.46 3.09 -10.89
C ARG A 96 24.07 1.84 -11.50
N ARG A 97 24.79 2.01 -12.62
CA ARG A 97 25.56 0.95 -13.25
C ARG A 97 27.03 1.07 -12.86
N ASN A 98 27.67 -0.03 -12.47
CA ASN A 98 29.10 -0.05 -12.18
C ASN A 98 29.94 -0.32 -13.45
N LYS A 99 31.28 -0.23 -13.36
CA LYS A 99 32.19 -0.50 -14.50
C LYS A 99 32.11 -1.94 -15.03
N ALA A 100 31.63 -2.89 -14.22
CA ALA A 100 31.43 -4.29 -14.59
C ALA A 100 30.06 -4.54 -15.26
N GLY A 101 29.23 -3.50 -15.44
CA GLY A 101 27.91 -3.63 -16.05
C GLY A 101 26.77 -3.95 -15.08
N ASN A 102 27.04 -4.22 -13.81
CA ASN A 102 26.01 -4.53 -12.82
C ASN A 102 25.16 -3.30 -12.50
N VAL A 103 23.84 -3.50 -12.45
CA VAL A 103 22.86 -2.48 -12.12
C VAL A 103 22.48 -2.58 -10.65
N LYS A 104 22.55 -1.46 -9.94
CA LYS A 104 22.06 -1.32 -8.56
C LYS A 104 20.91 -0.34 -8.54
N VAL A 105 19.74 -0.82 -8.12
CA VAL A 105 18.56 0.00 -7.88
C VAL A 105 18.50 0.37 -6.41
N ARG A 106 18.01 1.58 -6.13
CA ARG A 106 17.72 2.04 -4.77
C ARG A 106 16.47 2.91 -4.78
N TYR A 107 15.61 2.70 -3.80
CA TYR A 107 14.42 3.49 -3.51
C TYR A 107 14.68 4.32 -2.26
N ASN A 108 14.40 5.61 -2.29
CA ASN A 108 14.74 6.51 -1.19
C ASN A 108 13.60 7.48 -0.90
N LEU A 109 13.19 7.56 0.37
CA LEU A 109 12.29 8.58 0.88
C LEU A 109 13.02 9.41 1.92
N THR A 110 13.24 10.69 1.60
CA THR A 110 14.06 11.61 2.41
C THR A 110 13.61 11.65 3.86
N GLY A 111 14.53 11.39 4.79
CA GLY A 111 14.28 11.40 6.23
C GLY A 111 13.41 10.25 6.76
N LYS A 112 13.07 9.25 5.93
CA LYS A 112 12.21 8.13 6.31
C LYS A 112 12.85 6.76 6.09
N GLY A 113 13.56 6.57 4.98
CA GLY A 113 14.15 5.27 4.68
C GLY A 113 14.79 5.18 3.30
N SER A 114 15.58 4.12 3.13
CA SER A 114 16.23 3.76 1.87
C SER A 114 16.25 2.25 1.73
N TRP A 115 15.83 1.76 0.56
CA TRP A 115 15.62 0.34 0.29
C TRP A 115 16.29 -0.06 -1.02
N THR A 116 16.61 -1.34 -1.16
CA THR A 116 17.37 -1.84 -2.32
C THR A 116 16.52 -2.62 -3.30
N THR A 117 15.33 -3.06 -2.89
CA THR A 117 14.33 -3.71 -3.74
C THR A 117 13.00 -2.98 -3.66
N LEU A 118 12.12 -3.25 -4.64
CA LEU A 118 10.76 -2.71 -4.64
C LEU A 118 9.93 -3.27 -3.49
N ASP A 119 10.12 -4.55 -3.16
CA ASP A 119 9.40 -5.22 -2.08
C ASP A 119 9.78 -4.65 -0.71
N GLU A 120 11.09 -4.43 -0.48
CA GLU A 120 11.58 -3.76 0.73
C GLU A 120 11.02 -2.34 0.86
N ALA A 121 10.99 -1.60 -0.25
CA ALA A 121 10.42 -0.25 -0.27
C ALA A 121 8.93 -0.28 0.06
N SER A 122 8.18 -1.21 -0.55
CA SER A 122 6.74 -1.36 -0.33
C SER A 122 6.44 -1.73 1.13
N ALA A 123 7.15 -2.70 1.69
CA ALA A 123 6.98 -3.09 3.10
C ALA A 123 7.36 -1.96 4.07
N GLY A 124 8.46 -1.25 3.80
CA GLY A 124 8.89 -0.11 4.60
C GLY A 124 7.88 1.04 4.58
N LEU A 125 7.30 1.33 3.40
CA LEU A 125 6.29 2.38 3.24
C LEU A 125 4.94 1.99 3.87
N VAL A 126 4.57 0.71 3.82
CA VAL A 126 3.41 0.19 4.56
C VAL A 126 3.61 0.39 6.06
N ALA A 127 4.77 0.02 6.62
CA ALA A 127 5.05 0.23 8.04
C ALA A 127 4.99 1.72 8.44
N LEU A 128 5.42 2.64 7.57
CA LEU A 128 5.33 4.08 7.80
C LEU A 128 3.89 4.60 7.73
N ALA A 129 3.06 4.08 6.82
CA ALA A 129 1.68 4.52 6.62
C ALA A 129 0.71 3.89 7.63
N ALA A 130 0.99 2.67 8.10
CA ALA A 130 0.10 1.87 8.94
C ALA A 130 -0.36 2.64 10.19
N GLY A 131 0.56 3.32 10.89
CA GLY A 131 0.22 4.09 12.09
C GLY A 131 -0.70 5.29 11.83
N TRP A 132 -0.66 5.88 10.64
CA TRP A 132 -1.60 6.95 10.25
C TRP A 132 -2.94 6.36 9.82
N LEU A 133 -2.92 5.31 9.01
CA LEU A 133 -4.12 4.63 8.48
C LEU A 133 -4.94 3.95 9.59
N ALA A 134 -4.29 3.41 10.62
CA ALA A 134 -4.94 2.77 11.76
C ALA A 134 -5.91 3.70 12.51
N LYS A 135 -5.67 5.02 12.48
CA LYS A 135 -6.53 6.02 13.15
C LYS A 135 -7.93 6.09 12.56
N PHE A 136 -8.09 5.72 11.29
CA PHE A 136 -9.37 5.77 10.59
C PHE A 136 -10.20 4.50 10.73
N LYS A 137 -9.66 3.47 11.41
CA LYS A 137 -10.36 2.20 11.65
C LYS A 137 -11.67 2.35 12.43
N GLY A 138 -11.76 3.33 13.33
CA GLY A 138 -12.97 3.61 14.11
C GLY A 138 -13.98 4.54 13.43
N MET A 139 -13.65 5.11 12.27
CA MET A 139 -14.49 6.12 11.58
C MET A 139 -15.35 5.55 10.46
N ALA A 140 -15.17 4.28 10.09
CA ALA A 140 -15.89 3.63 9.00
C ALA A 140 -17.24 3.00 9.44
N GLY A 141 -17.87 3.58 10.47
CA GLY A 141 -19.13 3.11 11.09
C GLY A 141 -20.38 3.55 10.35
#